data_AF-A0A519UEQ0-F1
#
_entry.id   AF-A0A519UEQ0-F1
#
_cell.length_a   1.000
_cell.length_b   1.000
_cell.length_c   1.000
_cell.angle_alpha   90.00
_cell.angle_beta   90.00
_cell.angle_gamma   90.00
#
_symmetry.space_group_name_H-M   'P 1'
#
loop_
_entity.id
_entity.type
_entity.pdbx_description
1 polymer ?
#
loop_
_entity_poly.entity_id
_entity_poly.type
_entity_poly.pdbx_seq_one_letter_code
_entity_poly.pdbx_strand_id
1 'polypeptide(L)'
;MKTVTNAAGIVYYNASNQEYRISIHQPGTYDSVDIGIVCGTLPTALQVDGTPVTVTGTFKEYGQAPSQPLPAGSTYYYLEVSGISRR
;
A
#
# COMPACT_ATOMS: atom_id res chain seq x y z
N MET A 1 4.69 0.49 -14.52
CA MET A 1 4.21 -0.60 -13.63
C MET A 1 5.39 -1.10 -12.81
N LYS A 2 5.19 -1.45 -11.53
CA LYS A 2 6.23 -1.96 -10.63
C LYS A 2 5.71 -3.17 -9.87
N THR A 3 6.37 -4.31 -9.98
CA THR A 3 5.95 -5.54 -9.29
C THR A 3 6.72 -5.71 -7.99
N VAL A 4 6.04 -6.20 -6.95
CA VAL A 4 6.64 -6.56 -5.66
C VAL A 4 6.33 -8.02 -5.33
N THR A 5 7.30 -8.73 -4.76
CA THR A 5 7.15 -10.14 -4.36
C THR A 5 7.56 -10.28 -2.91
N ASN A 6 6.68 -10.81 -2.08
CA ASN A 6 6.87 -11.00 -0.64
C ASN A 6 7.41 -9.75 0.07
N ALA A 7 6.93 -8.57 -0.34
CA ALA A 7 7.33 -7.31 0.26
C ALA A 7 6.66 -7.12 1.62
N ALA A 8 7.44 -6.70 2.61
CA ALA A 8 6.91 -6.30 3.90
C ALA A 8 6.17 -4.97 3.78
N GLY A 9 4.96 -4.90 4.31
CA GLY A 9 4.16 -3.68 4.32
C GLY A 9 3.32 -3.55 5.58
N ILE A 10 2.64 -2.42 5.69
CA ILE A 10 1.73 -2.09 6.79
C ILE A 10 0.39 -1.67 6.19
N VAL A 11 -0.70 -2.26 6.67
CA VAL A 11 -2.06 -1.82 6.34
C VAL A 11 -2.34 -0.52 7.07
N TYR A 12 -2.82 0.49 6.33
CA TYR A 12 -3.23 1.77 6.85
C TYR A 12 -4.68 2.07 6.46
N TYR A 13 -5.49 2.53 7.39
CA TYR A 13 -6.85 3.00 7.11
C TYR A 13 -6.85 4.50 6.84
N ASN A 14 -7.25 4.89 5.63
CA ASN A 14 -7.52 6.29 5.33
C ASN A 14 -8.98 6.61 5.68
N ALA A 15 -9.18 7.37 6.76
CA ALA A 15 -10.51 7.75 7.23
C ALA A 15 -11.24 8.73 6.30
N SER A 16 -10.53 9.55 5.51
CA SER A 16 -11.13 10.56 4.63
C SER A 16 -11.75 9.94 3.38
N ASN A 17 -11.13 8.90 2.84
CA ASN A 17 -11.64 8.15 1.70
C ASN A 17 -12.35 6.84 2.12
N GLN A 18 -12.35 6.51 3.41
CA GLN A 18 -12.88 5.27 3.97
C GLN A 18 -12.33 4.00 3.30
N GLU A 19 -11.02 3.97 3.07
CA GLU A 19 -10.35 2.89 2.34
C GLU A 19 -9.09 2.39 3.05
N TYR A 20 -8.78 1.11 2.87
CA TYR A 20 -7.51 0.53 3.32
C TYR A 20 -6.44 0.63 2.24
N ARG A 21 -5.23 0.90 2.69
CA ARG A 21 -4.03 1.06 1.87
C ARG A 21 -2.91 0.22 2.43
N ILE A 22 -1.88 -0.02 1.62
CA ILE A 22 -0.68 -0.73 2.03
C ILE A 22 0.51 0.20 1.81
N SER A 23 1.22 0.51 2.89
CA SER A 23 2.51 1.18 2.84
C SER A 23 3.63 0.15 2.71
N ILE A 24 4.51 0.32 1.72
CA ILE A 24 5.67 -0.54 1.47
C ILE A 24 6.91 0.33 1.39
N HIS A 25 7.90 0.07 2.26
CA HIS A 25 9.19 0.76 2.22
C HIS A 25 9.99 0.32 0.99
N GLN A 26 10.60 1.28 0.30
CA GLN A 26 11.48 0.97 -0.82
C GLN A 26 12.86 0.51 -0.29
N PRO A 27 13.32 -0.72 -0.65
CA PRO A 27 14.62 -1.21 -0.21
C PRO A 27 15.76 -0.28 -0.62
N GLY A 28 16.71 -0.05 0.29
CA GLY A 28 17.88 0.80 0.04
C GLY A 28 17.63 2.30 0.20
N THR A 29 16.43 2.71 0.62
CA THR A 29 16.09 4.11 0.92
C THR A 29 15.85 4.29 2.41
N TYR A 30 16.05 5.51 2.92
CA TYR A 30 15.77 5.83 4.32
C TYR A 30 14.30 6.17 4.57
N ASP A 31 13.69 6.91 3.63
CA ASP A 31 12.39 7.56 3.80
C ASP A 31 11.44 7.36 2.61
N SER A 32 11.83 6.59 1.58
CA SER A 32 10.97 6.39 0.40
C SER A 32 9.96 5.27 0.61
N VAL A 33 8.69 5.57 0.36
CA VAL A 33 7.56 4.70 0.63
C VAL A 33 6.60 4.66 -0.55
N ASP A 34 6.21 3.46 -0.96
CA ASP A 34 5.11 3.26 -1.90
C ASP A 34 3.81 3.06 -1.14
N ILE A 35 2.80 3.87 -1.43
CA ILE A 35 1.46 3.75 -0.87
C ILE A 35 0.55 3.15 -1.93
N GLY A 36 0.14 1.90 -1.71
CA GLY A 36 -0.79 1.17 -2.55
C GLY A 36 -2.23 1.31 -2.09
N ILE A 37 -3.07 1.91 -2.93
CA ILE A 37 -4.54 1.80 -2.80
C ILE A 37 -4.94 0.46 -3.40
N VAL A 38 -5.49 -0.43 -2.58
CA VAL A 38 -5.78 -1.80 -2.99
C VAL A 38 -6.89 -1.80 -4.05
N CYS A 39 -6.62 -2.41 -5.21
CA CYS A 39 -7.64 -2.65 -6.21
C CYS A 39 -8.59 -3.75 -5.68
N GLY A 40 -9.72 -3.34 -5.09
CA GLY A 40 -10.70 -4.25 -4.50
C GLY A 40 -10.73 -4.16 -2.98
N THR A 41 -11.06 -5.27 -2.31
CA THR A 41 -11.17 -5.33 -0.86
C THR A 41 -10.10 -6.22 -0.26
N LEU A 42 -9.49 -5.77 0.84
CA LEU A 42 -8.63 -6.62 1.65
C LEU A 42 -9.47 -7.67 2.38
N PRO A 43 -8.92 -8.87 2.66
CA PRO A 43 -9.55 -9.83 3.55
C PRO A 43 -9.88 -9.17 4.90
N THR A 44 -11.07 -9.42 5.45
CA THR A 44 -11.55 -8.78 6.70
C THR A 44 -10.57 -8.93 7.86
N ALA A 45 -9.87 -10.07 7.96
CA ALA A 45 -8.88 -10.31 8.99
C ALA A 45 -7.63 -9.38 8.91
N LEU A 46 -7.43 -8.72 7.77
CA LEU A 46 -6.34 -7.77 7.53
C LEU A 46 -6.82 -6.32 7.50
N GLN A 47 -8.13 -6.07 7.60
CA GLN A 47 -8.74 -4.74 7.66
C GLN A 47 -8.62 -4.15 9.07
N VAL A 48 -7.39 -4.03 9.56
CA VAL A 48 -7.06 -3.43 10.84
C VAL A 48 -5.88 -2.50 10.62
N ASP A 49 -6.04 -1.24 11.03
CA ASP A 49 -4.98 -0.24 10.92
C ASP A 49 -3.71 -0.68 11.67
N GLY A 50 -2.55 -0.45 11.07
CA GLY A 50 -1.25 -0.87 11.60
C GLY A 50 -0.93 -2.35 11.42
N THR A 51 -1.75 -3.14 10.71
CA THR A 51 -1.49 -4.57 10.53
C THR A 51 -0.24 -4.82 9.67
N PRO A 52 0.79 -5.50 10.18
CA PRO A 52 1.94 -5.89 9.37
C PRO A 52 1.56 -7.04 8.43
N VAL A 53 1.94 -6.91 7.17
CA VAL A 53 1.61 -7.86 6.11
C VAL A 53 2.82 -8.18 5.23
N THR A 54 2.77 -9.35 4.60
CA THR A 54 3.64 -9.72 3.49
C THR A 54 2.79 -9.74 2.22
N VAL A 55 3.20 -9.00 1.20
CA VAL A 55 2.40 -8.70 0.00
C VAL A 55 3.17 -9.05 -1.26
N THR A 56 2.47 -9.69 -2.19
CA THR A 56 2.88 -9.88 -3.58
C THR A 56 1.82 -9.23 -4.47
N GLY A 57 2.25 -8.42 -5.44
CA GLY A 57 1.33 -7.65 -6.26
C GLY A 57 2.01 -6.71 -7.24
N THR A 58 1.20 -5.91 -7.93
CA THR A 58 1.65 -4.98 -8.96
C THR A 58 1.13 -3.57 -8.67
N PHE A 59 2.06 -2.63 -8.55
CA PHE A 59 1.78 -1.20 -8.54
C PHE A 59 1.55 -0.67 -9.95
N LYS A 60 0.43 0.04 -10.11
CA LYS A 60 0.05 0.83 -11.27
C LYS A 60 -0.01 2.31 -10.89
N GLU A 61 0.33 3.18 -11.82
CA GLU A 61 0.31 4.62 -11.56
C GLU A 61 -1.09 5.07 -11.14
N TYR A 62 -1.15 5.89 -10.09
CA TYR A 62 -2.42 6.43 -9.60
C TYR A 62 -3.03 7.44 -10.59
N GLY A 63 -2.22 8.07 -11.44
CA GLY A 63 -2.64 8.93 -12.57
C GLY A 63 -3.35 10.23 -12.16
N GLN A 64 -3.69 10.39 -10.89
CA GLN A 64 -4.40 11.52 -10.32
C GLN A 64 -3.55 12.18 -9.24
N ALA A 65 -3.77 13.46 -8.98
CA ALA A 65 -3.23 14.08 -7.78
C ALA A 65 -3.90 13.43 -6.56
N PRO A 66 -3.14 13.09 -5.51
CA PRO A 66 -3.74 12.55 -4.30
C PRO A 66 -4.69 13.55 -3.66
N SER A 67 -5.82 13.05 -3.16
CA SER A 67 -6.83 13.87 -2.49
C SER A 67 -6.33 14.51 -1.20
N GLN A 68 -5.18 14.06 -0.68
CA GLN A 68 -4.55 14.56 0.53
C GLN A 68 -3.04 14.71 0.36
N PRO A 69 -2.41 15.67 1.06
CA PRO A 69 -0.96 15.78 1.11
C PRO A 69 -0.34 14.47 1.59
N LEU A 70 0.73 14.07 0.93
CA LEU A 70 1.53 12.94 1.35
C LEU A 70 2.68 13.39 2.25
N PRO A 71 3.11 12.53 3.18
CA PRO A 71 4.44 12.66 3.76
C PRO A 71 5.50 12.72 2.65
N ALA A 72 6.55 13.51 2.86
CA ALA A 72 7.69 13.53 1.97
C ALA A 72 8.26 12.11 1.79
N GLY A 73 8.74 11.80 0.59
CA GLY A 73 9.23 10.47 0.23
C GLY A 73 8.15 9.44 -0.12
N SER A 74 6.86 9.78 0.02
CA SER A 74 5.77 8.87 -0.34
C SER A 74 5.33 9.03 -1.79
N THR A 75 4.99 7.92 -2.44
CA THR A 75 4.42 7.90 -3.80
C THR A 75 3.14 7.05 -3.84
N TYR A 76 2.06 7.57 -4.42
CA TYR A 76 0.79 6.82 -4.57
C TYR A 76 0.77 5.93 -5.80
N TYR A 77 0.21 4.75 -5.61
CA TYR A 77 -0.07 3.79 -6.66
C TYR A 77 -1.44 3.14 -6.41
N TYR A 78 -2.05 2.65 -7.48
CA TYR A 78 -3.00 1.54 -7.37
C TYR A 78 -2.21 0.25 -7.18
N LEU A 79 -2.65 -0.60 -6.25
CA LEU A 79 -2.01 -1.87 -5.94
C LEU A 79 -2.95 -3.03 -6.23
N GLU A 80 -2.62 -3.78 -7.28
CA GLU A 80 -3.26 -5.05 -7.57
C GLU A 80 -2.58 -6.16 -6.76
N VAL A 81 -3.26 -6.67 -5.74
CA VAL A 81 -2.74 -7.70 -4.83
C VAL A 81 -2.97 -9.08 -5.43
N SER A 82 -1.90 -9.85 -5.64
CA SER A 82 -1.98 -11.25 -6.08
C SER A 82 -1.76 -12.24 -4.93
N GLY A 83 -1.18 -11.79 -3.82
CA GLY A 83 -1.08 -12.57 -2.58
C GLY A 83 -0.83 -11.67 -1.38
N ILE A 84 -1.50 -11.94 -0.26
CA ILE A 84 -1.31 -11.20 0.98
C ILE A 84 -1.52 -12.11 2.18
N SER A 85 -0.67 -11.94 3.19
CA SER A 85 -0.80 -12.63 4.48
C SER A 85 -0.34 -11.73 5.61
N ARG A 86 -0.82 -12.00 6.81
CA ARG A 86 -0.31 -11.36 8.02
C ARG A 86 1.14 -11.80 8.23
N ARG A 87 2.02 -10.85 8.55
CA ARG A 87 3.43 -11.10 8.88
C ARG A 87 3.60 -11.41 10.36
#